data_AF-A0A5M8I527-F1
#
_entry.id   AF-A0A5M8I527-F1
#
_cell.length_a   1.000
_cell.length_b   1.000
_cell.length_c   1.000
_cell.angle_alpha   90.00
_cell.angle_beta   90.00
_cell.angle_gamma   90.00
#
_symmetry.space_group_name_H-M   'P 1'
#
loop_
_entity.id
_entity.type
_entity.pdbx_description
1 polymer ?
#
loop_
_entity_poly.entity_id
_entity_poly.type
_entity_poly.pdbx_seq_one_letter_code
_entity_poly.pdbx_strand_id
1 'polypeptide(L)'
;MADIKTASVLAFERKLDPSDALFFSGFWSDRRETINWKPLTVREKAIRGTISNRMKTKDTDPAKLDAAIENPNLQRVDVATLPNDADTLKVNFTLRIIGGAGEPSSCNDAAYRNRLSQIVKSYAAETGFAELSMRYAVNIANGRFLWRNRLGAESIEVIVRHKDGDNYREWLFDAFSFTLQSFTIPEQSKSDLSALSHAIEAGLSGDKYTLLDVTAFVRIGKGQEVYPSQELILDRGSSGKGQKSKTLYSIADQAAMHSQKIGNAIRTIDDWYQDEDAIGPIAVEPYGSVTSMGKAFRQPKQKKDFYTLLDSWVTRDKAPESDGDRHFVMATLVRGGVFGESGKE
;
A
#
# COMPACT_ATOMS: atom_id res chain seq x y z
N MET A 1 -3.98 -38.89 -11.91
CA MET A 1 -3.31 -37.66 -12.38
C MET A 1 -1.80 -37.86 -12.21
N ALA A 2 -0.96 -37.26 -13.05
CA ALA A 2 0.48 -37.23 -12.79
C ALA A 2 0.73 -36.55 -11.44
N ASP A 3 1.72 -37.03 -10.68
CA ASP A 3 2.12 -36.45 -9.39
C ASP A 3 2.76 -35.07 -9.66
N ILE A 4 1.98 -33.99 -9.48
CA ILE A 4 2.44 -32.61 -9.69
C ILE A 4 3.24 -32.19 -8.45
N LYS A 5 4.52 -31.87 -8.64
CA LYS A 5 5.40 -31.37 -7.57
C LYS A 5 5.42 -29.85 -7.54
N THR A 6 5.75 -29.29 -6.37
CA THR A 6 5.96 -27.85 -6.21
C THR A 6 7.13 -27.36 -7.06
N ALA A 7 6.93 -26.24 -7.75
CA ALA A 7 7.98 -25.61 -8.55
C ALA A 7 9.04 -24.95 -7.65
N SER A 8 10.32 -25.29 -7.80
CA SER A 8 11.39 -24.64 -7.02
C SER A 8 11.71 -23.23 -7.50
N VAL A 9 11.31 -22.86 -8.72
CA VAL A 9 11.32 -21.47 -9.21
C VAL A 9 9.90 -21.09 -9.57
N LEU A 10 9.35 -20.10 -8.88
CA LEU A 10 8.04 -19.52 -9.18
C LEU A 10 8.09 -18.02 -8.91
N ALA A 11 7.72 -17.21 -9.90
CA ALA A 11 7.65 -15.77 -9.75
C ALA A 11 6.44 -15.19 -10.49
N PHE A 12 5.86 -14.15 -9.91
CA PHE A 12 4.74 -13.38 -10.46
C PHE A 12 5.08 -11.90 -10.44
N GLU A 13 4.88 -11.25 -11.58
CA GLU A 13 4.86 -9.79 -11.66
C GLU A 13 3.61 -9.23 -10.95
N ARG A 14 3.75 -8.09 -10.29
CA ARG A 14 2.63 -7.38 -9.66
C ARG A 14 1.62 -6.93 -10.72
N LYS A 15 0.33 -6.98 -10.37
CA LYS A 15 -0.78 -6.62 -11.26
C LYS A 15 -1.44 -5.29 -10.93
N LEU A 16 -1.20 -4.77 -9.73
CA LEU A 16 -1.48 -3.39 -9.35
C LEU A 16 -0.15 -2.63 -9.31
N ASP A 17 0.03 -1.72 -10.25
CA ASP A 17 1.28 -0.99 -10.44
C ASP A 17 1.07 0.53 -10.30
N PRO A 18 1.07 1.05 -9.06
CA PRO A 18 0.99 2.49 -8.81
C PRO A 18 2.32 3.17 -9.15
N SER A 19 2.27 4.38 -9.70
CA SER A 19 3.40 5.30 -9.72
C SER A 19 3.70 5.83 -8.32
N ASP A 20 4.83 6.52 -8.16
CA ASP A 20 5.02 7.36 -6.98
C ASP A 20 3.94 8.45 -6.94
N ALA A 21 3.56 8.84 -5.72
CA ALA A 21 2.56 9.88 -5.51
C ALA A 21 3.22 11.22 -5.18
N LEU A 22 2.98 12.21 -6.03
CA LEU A 22 3.59 13.54 -5.93
C LEU A 22 2.73 14.49 -5.10
N PHE A 23 3.38 15.33 -4.31
CA PHE A 23 2.71 16.28 -3.41
C PHE A 23 2.67 17.69 -3.99
N PHE A 24 1.51 18.32 -3.90
CA PHE A 24 1.26 19.69 -4.32
C PHE A 24 0.49 20.44 -3.23
N SER A 25 0.50 21.76 -3.29
CA SER A 25 -0.24 22.64 -2.38
C SER A 25 -1.14 23.60 -3.15
N GLY A 26 -2.25 23.96 -2.51
CA GLY A 26 -3.24 24.89 -3.04
C GLY A 26 -4.36 25.15 -2.03
N PHE A 27 -5.43 25.77 -2.51
CA PHE A 27 -6.61 26.05 -1.70
C PHE A 27 -7.69 24.99 -1.89
N TRP A 28 -8.41 24.69 -0.82
CA TRP A 28 -9.54 23.75 -0.88
C TRP A 28 -10.60 24.18 -1.91
N SER A 29 -10.84 25.49 -2.05
CA SER A 29 -11.78 26.07 -3.03
C SER A 29 -11.42 25.74 -4.48
N ASP A 30 -10.14 25.53 -4.77
CA ASP A 30 -9.59 25.44 -6.12
C ASP A 30 -9.38 23.98 -6.56
N ARG A 31 -9.91 23.01 -5.81
CA ARG A 31 -9.74 21.57 -6.09
C ARG A 31 -10.32 21.09 -7.43
N ARG A 32 -11.18 21.90 -8.05
CA ARG A 32 -11.70 21.66 -9.40
C ARG A 32 -10.82 22.27 -10.50
N GLU A 33 -9.91 23.17 -10.16
CA GLU A 33 -9.04 23.87 -11.11
C GLU A 33 -7.76 23.06 -11.37
N THR A 34 -7.29 23.06 -12.62
CA THR A 34 -6.08 22.31 -13.02
C THR A 34 -4.78 23.09 -12.83
N ILE A 35 -4.84 24.43 -12.75
CA ILE A 35 -3.67 25.31 -12.91
C ILE A 35 -3.07 25.85 -11.60
N ASN A 36 -3.76 25.74 -10.46
CA ASN A 36 -3.37 26.43 -9.21
C ASN A 36 -2.57 25.58 -8.21
N TRP A 37 -2.12 24.38 -8.60
CA TRP A 37 -1.47 23.43 -7.69
C TRP A 37 0.06 23.48 -7.82
N LYS A 38 0.74 24.00 -6.80
CA LYS A 38 2.20 24.17 -6.79
C LYS A 38 2.90 22.94 -6.18
N PRO A 39 3.95 22.39 -6.79
CA PRO A 39 4.75 21.32 -6.19
C PRO A 39 5.22 21.67 -4.78
N LEU A 40 5.12 20.71 -3.85
CA LEU A 40 5.69 20.85 -2.51
C LEU A 40 7.10 20.31 -2.48
N THR A 41 8.04 21.10 -1.95
CA THR A 41 9.45 20.71 -1.85
C THR A 41 9.79 20.18 -0.46
N VAL A 42 10.86 19.39 -0.39
CA VAL A 42 11.48 18.99 0.86
C VAL A 42 12.49 20.07 1.26
N ARG A 43 12.48 20.49 2.53
CA ARG A 43 13.42 21.45 3.09
C ARG A 43 14.07 20.91 4.34
N GLU A 44 15.33 21.30 4.56
CA GLU A 44 16.05 20.94 5.77
C GLU A 44 15.78 21.95 6.90
N LYS A 45 15.72 21.46 8.14
CA LYS A 45 15.80 22.31 9.34
C LYS A 45 16.69 21.67 10.40
N ALA A 46 17.35 22.51 11.20
CA ALA A 46 18.05 22.06 12.40
C ALA A 46 17.07 21.97 13.59
N ILE A 47 17.20 20.93 14.40
CA ILE A 47 16.45 20.73 15.64
C ILE A 47 17.42 20.41 16.78
N ARG A 48 17.02 20.79 18.01
CA ARG A 48 17.68 20.33 19.24
C ARG A 48 16.83 19.22 19.83
N GLY A 49 17.27 17.98 19.64
CA GLY A 49 16.62 16.80 20.19
C GLY A 49 16.71 16.75 21.71
N THR A 50 15.84 15.94 22.31
CA THR A 50 15.91 15.55 23.73
C THR A 50 16.42 14.11 23.85
N ILE A 51 16.90 13.72 25.03
CA ILE A 51 17.17 12.31 25.33
C ILE A 51 15.86 11.68 25.79
N SER A 52 15.24 10.91 24.90
CA SER A 52 13.92 10.29 25.14
C SER A 52 13.91 8.77 24.98
N ASN A 53 15.06 8.16 24.67
CA ASN A 53 15.18 6.71 24.58
C ASN A 53 15.29 6.10 25.99
N ARG A 54 14.79 4.87 26.16
CA ARG A 54 14.97 4.14 27.41
C ARG A 54 16.46 3.95 27.69
N MET A 55 16.91 4.45 28.84
CA MET A 55 18.29 4.29 29.31
C MET A 55 18.59 2.81 29.55
N LYS A 56 19.82 2.39 29.26
CA LYS A 56 20.29 1.06 29.67
C LYS A 56 20.40 1.07 31.20
N THR A 57 20.08 -0.05 31.85
CA THR A 57 20.00 -0.19 33.32
C THR A 57 21.28 0.17 34.09
N LYS A 58 22.42 0.36 33.40
CA LYS A 58 23.71 0.78 33.99
C LYS A 58 23.96 2.30 33.92
N ASP A 59 23.09 3.06 33.24
CA ASP A 59 23.23 4.51 33.01
C ASP A 59 22.19 5.33 33.80
N THR A 60 21.83 4.87 35.00
CA THR A 60 20.86 5.54 35.90
C THR A 60 21.52 6.47 36.92
N ASP A 61 22.81 6.73 36.77
CA ASP A 61 23.55 7.72 37.58
C ASP A 61 23.00 9.13 37.25
N PRO A 62 22.39 9.83 38.23
CA PRO A 62 21.79 11.15 38.00
C PRO A 62 22.76 12.16 37.38
N ALA A 63 24.03 12.19 37.82
CA ALA A 63 25.00 13.16 37.33
C ALA A 63 25.38 12.91 35.85
N LYS A 64 25.40 11.64 35.42
CA LYS A 64 25.66 11.30 34.01
C LYS A 64 24.47 11.63 33.12
N LEU A 65 23.26 11.47 33.64
CA LEU A 65 22.05 11.85 32.91
C LEU A 65 21.97 13.37 32.75
N ASP A 66 22.22 14.13 33.82
CA ASP A 66 22.25 15.59 33.78
C ASP A 66 23.31 16.08 32.78
N ALA A 67 24.53 15.53 32.83
CA ALA A 67 25.57 15.86 31.86
C ALA A 67 25.19 15.49 30.42
N ALA A 68 24.46 14.40 30.20
CA ALA A 68 23.97 14.02 28.87
C ALA A 68 22.88 14.98 28.35
N ILE A 69 22.02 15.50 29.24
CA ILE A 69 20.96 16.46 28.93
C ILE A 69 21.53 17.86 28.62
N GLU A 70 22.57 18.29 29.36
CA GLU A 70 23.26 19.55 29.10
C GLU A 70 23.89 19.58 27.70
N ASN A 71 24.39 18.43 27.23
CA ASN A 71 24.98 18.30 25.91
C ASN A 71 23.93 18.49 24.79
N PRO A 72 24.09 19.48 23.89
CA PRO A 72 23.09 19.75 22.86
C PRO A 72 23.05 18.63 21.81
N ASN A 73 21.91 17.94 21.74
CA ASN A 73 21.62 16.92 20.73
C ASN A 73 21.16 17.56 19.41
N LEU A 74 22.07 18.24 18.72
CA LEU A 74 21.77 18.93 17.45
C LEU A 74 21.63 17.95 16.29
N GLN A 75 20.52 18.05 15.54
CA GLN A 75 20.22 17.19 14.40
C GLN A 75 19.71 18.02 13.23
N ARG A 76 19.97 17.57 12.00
CA ARG A 76 19.31 18.08 10.78
C ARG A 76 18.23 17.09 10.35
N VAL A 77 17.07 17.59 9.94
CA VAL A 77 15.96 16.76 9.46
C VAL A 77 15.32 17.37 8.23
N ASP A 78 14.84 16.50 7.35
CA ASP A 78 13.94 16.89 6.27
C ASP A 78 12.50 17.03 6.75
N VAL A 79 11.86 18.10 6.27
CA VAL A 79 10.45 18.39 6.45
C VAL A 79 9.82 18.82 5.13
N ALA A 80 8.52 18.54 4.98
CA ALA A 80 7.69 19.11 3.93
C ALA A 80 6.47 19.74 4.61
N THR A 81 6.13 20.97 4.24
CA THR A 81 5.03 21.73 4.87
C THR A 81 4.23 22.44 3.79
N LEU A 82 2.92 22.55 3.98
CA LEU A 82 2.13 23.51 3.22
C LEU A 82 2.69 24.93 3.44
N PRO A 83 2.61 25.83 2.45
CA PRO A 83 2.95 27.22 2.67
C PRO A 83 1.89 27.90 3.55
N ASN A 84 2.22 29.07 4.11
CA ASN A 84 1.31 29.80 5.00
C ASN A 84 0.09 30.40 4.27
N ASP A 85 0.10 30.38 2.94
CA ASP A 85 -0.97 30.82 2.08
C ASP A 85 -1.72 29.66 1.40
N ALA A 86 -1.53 28.39 1.79
CA ALA A 86 -2.30 27.26 1.24
C ALA A 86 -2.75 26.30 2.34
N ASP A 87 -4.01 25.84 2.30
CA ASP A 87 -4.61 25.01 3.36
C ASP A 87 -4.77 23.53 2.99
N THR A 88 -4.46 23.18 1.74
CA THR A 88 -4.77 21.87 1.18
C THR A 88 -3.55 21.21 0.54
N LEU A 89 -3.32 19.95 0.90
CA LEU A 89 -2.39 19.04 0.23
C LEU A 89 -3.13 18.34 -0.91
N LYS A 90 -2.56 18.37 -2.12
CA LYS A 90 -2.95 17.50 -3.24
C LYS A 90 -1.92 16.38 -3.38
N VAL A 91 -2.38 15.14 -3.43
CA VAL A 91 -1.57 13.95 -3.69
C VAL A 91 -2.05 13.33 -4.99
N ASN A 92 -1.16 13.15 -5.97
CA ASN A 92 -1.52 12.60 -7.28
C ASN A 92 -0.59 11.45 -7.69
N PHE A 93 -1.17 10.36 -8.19
CA PHE A 93 -0.46 9.23 -8.78
C PHE A 93 -1.32 8.56 -9.85
N THR A 94 -0.70 7.71 -10.66
CA THR A 94 -1.43 6.84 -11.59
C THR A 94 -1.33 5.39 -11.15
N LEU A 95 -2.34 4.58 -11.48
CA LEU A 95 -2.37 3.14 -11.18
C LEU A 95 -2.69 2.36 -12.45
N ARG A 96 -1.72 1.56 -12.90
CA ARG A 96 -1.97 0.55 -13.95
C ARG A 96 -2.50 -0.73 -13.32
N ILE A 97 -3.50 -1.31 -13.98
CA ILE A 97 -4.08 -2.59 -13.63
C ILE A 97 -3.82 -3.54 -14.78
N ILE A 98 -3.13 -4.63 -14.48
CA ILE A 98 -2.56 -5.54 -15.47
C ILE A 98 -3.26 -6.90 -15.33
N GLY A 99 -3.66 -7.48 -16.45
CA GLY A 99 -4.27 -8.81 -16.49
C GLY A 99 -3.27 -9.94 -16.27
N GLY A 100 -3.74 -11.20 -16.39
CA GLY A 100 -2.87 -12.38 -16.34
C GLY A 100 -2.35 -12.72 -14.94
N ALA A 101 -3.16 -12.52 -13.90
CA ALA A 101 -2.79 -12.87 -12.51
C ALA A 101 -2.37 -14.34 -12.33
N GLY A 102 -2.87 -15.26 -13.19
CA GLY A 102 -2.51 -16.67 -13.19
C GLY A 102 -1.32 -17.05 -14.06
N GLU A 103 -0.65 -16.08 -14.68
CA GLU A 103 0.50 -16.33 -15.55
C GLU A 103 1.79 -15.97 -14.79
N PRO A 104 2.57 -16.97 -14.35
CA PRO A 104 3.86 -16.70 -13.72
C PRO A 104 4.84 -16.16 -14.76
N SER A 105 5.67 -15.18 -14.36
CA SER A 105 6.77 -14.67 -15.19
C SER A 105 7.92 -15.67 -15.27
N SER A 106 8.10 -16.48 -14.23
CA SER A 106 9.05 -17.60 -14.21
C SER A 106 8.43 -18.81 -13.52
N CYS A 107 8.52 -19.99 -14.14
CA CYS A 107 8.18 -21.28 -13.53
C CYS A 107 9.02 -22.39 -14.15
N ASN A 108 9.68 -23.21 -13.33
CA ASN A 108 10.55 -24.29 -13.81
C ASN A 108 9.85 -25.64 -13.99
N ASP A 109 8.56 -25.75 -13.67
CA ASP A 109 7.76 -26.96 -13.87
C ASP A 109 6.52 -26.66 -14.73
N ALA A 110 6.45 -27.27 -15.92
CA ALA A 110 5.37 -27.03 -16.87
C ALA A 110 4.02 -27.60 -16.39
N ALA A 111 4.01 -28.73 -15.66
CA ALA A 111 2.79 -29.31 -15.14
C ALA A 111 2.21 -28.46 -14.01
N TYR A 112 3.06 -27.96 -13.10
CA TYR A 112 2.66 -27.02 -12.06
C TYR A 112 2.12 -25.72 -12.66
N ARG A 113 2.82 -25.13 -13.64
CA ARG A 113 2.37 -23.92 -14.35
C ARG A 113 0.99 -24.10 -14.99
N ASN A 114 0.80 -25.20 -15.72
CA ASN A 114 -0.47 -25.48 -16.39
C ASN A 114 -1.62 -25.66 -15.39
N ARG A 115 -1.36 -26.37 -14.28
CA ARG A 115 -2.37 -26.57 -13.24
C ARG A 115 -2.73 -25.27 -12.53
N LEU A 116 -1.73 -24.46 -12.19
CA LEU A 116 -1.94 -23.14 -11.59
C LEU A 116 -2.73 -22.21 -12.51
N SER A 117 -2.40 -22.19 -13.82
CA SER A 117 -3.15 -21.42 -14.80
C SER A 117 -4.62 -21.86 -14.88
N GLN A 118 -4.89 -23.18 -14.83
CA GLN A 118 -6.25 -23.71 -14.78
C GLN A 118 -6.99 -23.27 -13.51
N ILE A 119 -6.36 -23.36 -12.35
CA ILE A 119 -6.93 -22.93 -11.06
C ILE A 119 -7.38 -21.48 -11.11
N VAL A 120 -6.50 -20.58 -11.61
CA VAL A 120 -6.84 -19.15 -11.69
C VAL A 120 -7.92 -18.88 -12.72
N LYS A 121 -7.90 -19.58 -13.87
CA LYS A 121 -8.97 -19.48 -14.88
C LYS A 121 -10.32 -19.95 -14.34
N SER A 122 -10.35 -21.06 -13.61
CA SER A 122 -11.57 -21.57 -12.95
C SER A 122 -12.09 -20.58 -11.92
N TYR A 123 -11.22 -20.04 -11.05
CA TYR A 123 -11.60 -19.00 -10.10
C TYR A 123 -12.18 -17.76 -10.79
N ALA A 124 -11.56 -17.29 -11.88
CA ALA A 124 -12.03 -16.14 -12.63
C ALA A 124 -13.40 -16.41 -13.30
N ALA A 125 -13.65 -17.64 -13.75
CA ALA A 125 -14.92 -18.01 -14.39
C ALA A 125 -16.07 -18.22 -13.38
N GLU A 126 -15.78 -18.77 -12.19
CA GLU A 126 -16.79 -19.11 -11.18
C GLU A 126 -17.15 -17.91 -10.30
N THR A 127 -16.12 -17.17 -9.84
CA THR A 127 -16.28 -16.11 -8.84
C THR A 127 -15.97 -14.73 -9.40
N GLY A 128 -15.08 -14.64 -10.39
CA GLY A 128 -14.55 -13.37 -10.89
C GLY A 128 -13.58 -12.69 -9.92
N PHE A 129 -13.04 -11.55 -10.36
CA PHE A 129 -12.20 -10.70 -9.52
C PHE A 129 -13.01 -9.59 -8.81
N ALA A 130 -14.35 -9.66 -8.86
CA ALA A 130 -15.25 -8.66 -8.29
C ALA A 130 -14.96 -8.35 -6.82
N GLU A 131 -14.81 -9.37 -5.98
CA GLU A 131 -14.52 -9.17 -4.54
C GLU A 131 -13.20 -8.44 -4.31
N LEU A 132 -12.13 -8.83 -5.02
CA LEU A 132 -10.83 -8.17 -4.90
C LEU A 132 -10.92 -6.73 -5.41
N SER A 133 -11.57 -6.54 -6.54
CA SER A 133 -11.70 -5.25 -7.23
C SER A 133 -12.50 -4.24 -6.41
N MET A 134 -13.56 -4.71 -5.76
CA MET A 134 -14.38 -3.90 -4.85
C MET A 134 -13.56 -3.44 -3.65
N ARG A 135 -12.78 -4.33 -3.03
CA ARG A 135 -11.91 -3.97 -1.90
C ARG A 135 -10.78 -3.03 -2.29
N TYR A 136 -10.17 -3.22 -3.46
CA TYR A 136 -9.19 -2.28 -4.01
C TYR A 136 -9.82 -0.90 -4.25
N ALA A 137 -11.02 -0.85 -4.85
CA ALA A 137 -11.76 0.38 -5.07
C ALA A 137 -12.11 1.10 -3.75
N VAL A 138 -12.55 0.37 -2.71
CA VAL A 138 -12.79 0.94 -1.37
C VAL A 138 -11.51 1.57 -0.80
N ASN A 139 -10.36 0.89 -0.91
CA ASN A 139 -9.08 1.44 -0.41
C ASN A 139 -8.56 2.65 -1.19
N ILE A 140 -8.97 2.80 -2.46
CA ILE A 140 -8.74 4.03 -3.22
C ILE A 140 -9.70 5.12 -2.72
N ALA A 141 -11.00 4.84 -2.66
CA ALA A 141 -12.04 5.79 -2.28
C ALA A 141 -11.85 6.34 -0.84
N ASN A 142 -11.46 5.50 0.11
CA ASN A 142 -11.25 5.89 1.51
C ASN A 142 -9.91 6.61 1.78
N GLY A 143 -9.09 6.80 0.75
CA GLY A 143 -7.80 7.48 0.84
C GLY A 143 -6.79 6.78 1.75
N ARG A 144 -6.85 5.45 1.95
CA ARG A 144 -5.89 4.72 2.80
C ARG A 144 -4.44 4.98 2.38
N PHE A 145 -4.21 5.20 1.08
CA PHE A 145 -2.91 5.54 0.51
C PHE A 145 -2.31 6.87 1.01
N LEU A 146 -3.08 7.71 1.71
CA LEU A 146 -2.58 8.95 2.33
C LEU A 146 -1.79 8.68 3.62
N TRP A 147 -1.92 7.49 4.21
CA TRP A 147 -1.28 7.11 5.47
C TRP A 147 -1.45 8.21 6.53
N ARG A 148 -0.35 8.76 7.06
CA ARG A 148 -0.36 9.78 8.11
C ARG A 148 -1.04 11.08 7.67
N ASN A 149 -1.04 11.42 6.38
CA ASN A 149 -1.71 12.63 5.88
C ASN A 149 -3.23 12.56 6.03
N ARG A 150 -3.80 11.35 6.22
CA ARG A 150 -5.24 11.18 6.49
C ARG A 150 -5.63 11.61 7.92
N LEU A 151 -4.69 11.53 8.86
CA LEU A 151 -4.97 11.74 10.29
C LEU A 151 -5.13 13.22 10.61
N GLY A 152 -6.25 13.60 11.21
CA GLY A 152 -6.52 14.98 11.64
C GLY A 152 -6.84 15.96 10.50
N ALA A 153 -7.09 15.46 9.28
CA ALA A 153 -7.59 16.31 8.20
C ALA A 153 -9.05 16.73 8.46
N GLU A 154 -9.41 17.95 8.08
CA GLU A 154 -10.78 18.47 8.16
C GLU A 154 -11.69 17.82 7.10
N SER A 155 -11.15 17.59 5.91
CA SER A 155 -11.89 16.99 4.78
C SER A 155 -10.92 16.32 3.83
N ILE A 156 -11.36 15.22 3.21
CA ILE A 156 -10.59 14.48 2.22
C ILE A 156 -11.51 14.11 1.05
N GLU A 157 -11.17 14.61 -0.13
CA GLU A 157 -11.86 14.28 -1.38
C GLU A 157 -10.92 13.51 -2.29
N VAL A 158 -11.34 12.34 -2.76
CA VAL A 158 -10.61 11.51 -3.72
C VAL A 158 -11.34 11.54 -5.05
N ILE A 159 -10.62 11.95 -6.10
CA ILE A 159 -11.08 11.93 -7.49
C ILE A 159 -10.31 10.82 -8.20
N VAL A 160 -11.04 9.91 -8.84
CA VAL A 160 -10.47 8.84 -9.68
C VAL A 160 -10.94 9.04 -11.10
N ARG A 161 -10.00 9.08 -12.04
CA ARG A 161 -10.27 9.27 -13.46
C ARG A 161 -9.80 8.09 -14.26
N HIS A 162 -10.60 7.71 -15.26
CA HIS A 162 -10.28 6.60 -16.15
C HIS A 162 -10.73 6.95 -17.57
N LYS A 163 -9.85 6.67 -18.54
CA LYS A 163 -10.15 6.80 -19.96
C LYS A 163 -10.32 5.41 -20.57
N ASP A 164 -11.49 5.13 -21.13
CA ASP A 164 -11.85 3.88 -21.81
C ASP A 164 -12.20 4.22 -23.27
N GLY A 165 -11.22 4.12 -24.16
CA GLY A 165 -11.32 4.67 -25.52
C GLY A 165 -11.46 6.19 -25.49
N ASP A 166 -12.53 6.71 -26.10
CA ASP A 166 -12.86 8.15 -26.07
C ASP A 166 -13.70 8.57 -24.86
N ASN A 167 -14.19 7.61 -24.07
CA ASN A 167 -15.01 7.90 -22.90
C ASN A 167 -14.11 8.25 -21.71
N TYR A 168 -14.41 9.40 -21.10
CA TYR A 168 -13.78 9.83 -19.86
C TYR A 168 -14.75 9.61 -18.70
N ARG A 169 -14.30 8.90 -17.67
CA ARG A 169 -15.04 8.71 -16.42
C ARG A 169 -14.29 9.39 -15.29
N GLU A 170 -15.05 10.05 -14.42
CA GLU A 170 -14.58 10.65 -13.19
C GLU A 170 -15.49 10.18 -12.06
N TRP A 171 -14.91 9.68 -10.98
CA TRP A 171 -15.60 9.30 -9.76
C TRP A 171 -15.08 10.12 -8.60
N LEU A 172 -16.00 10.54 -7.74
CA LEU A 172 -15.69 11.41 -6.62
C LEU A 172 -16.12 10.79 -5.30
N PHE A 173 -15.20 10.73 -4.35
CA PHE A 173 -15.41 10.11 -3.06
C PHE A 173 -15.05 11.07 -1.93
N ASP A 174 -15.96 11.24 -0.97
CA ASP A 174 -15.61 11.71 0.37
C ASP A 174 -14.98 10.55 1.14
N ALA A 175 -13.68 10.63 1.40
CA ALA A 175 -12.94 9.53 2.02
C ALA A 175 -13.32 9.27 3.48
N PHE A 176 -13.96 10.22 4.16
CA PHE A 176 -14.44 10.03 5.53
C PHE A 176 -15.80 9.34 5.60
N SER A 177 -16.57 9.33 4.50
CA SER A 177 -17.77 8.50 4.38
C SER A 177 -17.44 6.99 4.41
N PHE A 178 -16.19 6.61 4.15
CA PHE A 178 -15.72 5.22 4.18
C PHE A 178 -14.93 4.90 5.46
N THR A 179 -15.17 3.72 6.01
CA THR A 179 -14.35 3.18 7.12
C THR A 179 -13.05 2.56 6.60
N LEU A 180 -12.03 2.54 7.47
CA LEU A 180 -10.79 1.78 7.25
C LEU A 180 -10.85 0.37 7.82
N GLN A 181 -11.94 0.01 8.53
CA GLN A 181 -12.04 -1.25 9.27
C GLN A 181 -12.96 -2.30 8.61
N SER A 182 -13.69 -1.91 7.59
CA SER A 182 -14.50 -2.83 6.79
C SER A 182 -14.61 -2.32 5.35
N PHE A 183 -15.22 -3.13 4.49
CA PHE A 183 -15.49 -2.81 3.09
C PHE A 183 -16.95 -2.38 2.85
N THR A 184 -17.60 -1.83 3.88
CA THR A 184 -18.97 -1.32 3.77
C THR A 184 -19.01 -0.09 2.85
N ILE A 185 -19.91 -0.11 1.87
CA ILE A 185 -20.05 0.94 0.86
C ILE A 185 -21.19 1.89 1.27
N PRO A 186 -20.93 3.21 1.41
CA PRO A 186 -21.97 4.19 1.67
C PRO A 186 -22.99 4.24 0.53
N GLU A 187 -24.27 4.41 0.85
CA GLU A 187 -25.36 4.38 -0.14
C GLU A 187 -25.12 5.37 -1.29
N GLN A 188 -24.71 6.60 -0.96
CA GLN A 188 -24.45 7.65 -1.93
C GLN A 188 -23.29 7.34 -2.88
N SER A 189 -22.40 6.42 -2.51
CA SER A 189 -21.21 6.06 -3.29
C SER A 189 -21.35 4.72 -4.01
N LYS A 190 -22.45 3.98 -3.83
CA LYS A 190 -22.61 2.62 -4.38
C LYS A 190 -22.46 2.55 -5.89
N SER A 191 -23.11 3.47 -6.62
CA SER A 191 -23.05 3.50 -8.08
C SER A 191 -21.62 3.76 -8.58
N ASP A 192 -20.98 4.80 -8.06
CA ASP A 192 -19.64 5.22 -8.48
C ASP A 192 -18.57 4.20 -8.10
N LEU A 193 -18.65 3.65 -6.89
CA LEU A 193 -17.73 2.61 -6.46
C LEU A 193 -17.95 1.33 -7.29
N SER A 194 -19.20 0.93 -7.52
CA SER A 194 -19.48 -0.19 -8.41
C SER A 194 -18.83 0.02 -9.77
N ALA A 195 -19.01 1.18 -10.39
CA ALA A 195 -18.39 1.50 -11.68
C ALA A 195 -16.85 1.48 -11.65
N LEU A 196 -16.22 2.00 -10.59
CA LEU A 196 -14.77 1.91 -10.38
C LEU A 196 -14.31 0.46 -10.19
N SER A 197 -15.01 -0.32 -9.37
CA SER A 197 -14.74 -1.74 -9.14
C SER A 197 -14.78 -2.54 -10.43
N HIS A 198 -15.78 -2.32 -11.29
CA HIS A 198 -15.87 -2.98 -12.59
C HIS A 198 -14.69 -2.61 -13.51
N ALA A 199 -14.21 -1.36 -13.49
CA ALA A 199 -13.04 -0.95 -14.26
C ALA A 199 -11.76 -1.66 -13.79
N ILE A 200 -11.61 -1.83 -12.47
CA ILE A 200 -10.51 -2.60 -11.85
C ILE A 200 -10.61 -4.08 -12.25
N GLU A 201 -11.79 -4.66 -12.15
CA GLU A 201 -12.04 -6.07 -12.49
C GLU A 201 -11.75 -6.37 -13.97
N ALA A 202 -12.20 -5.51 -14.88
CA ALA A 202 -11.91 -5.63 -16.31
C ALA A 202 -10.40 -5.57 -16.61
N GLY A 203 -9.66 -4.73 -15.86
CA GLY A 203 -8.20 -4.66 -15.95
C GLY A 203 -7.52 -5.94 -15.46
N LEU A 204 -7.94 -6.47 -14.29
CA LEU A 204 -7.39 -7.70 -13.71
C LEU A 204 -7.72 -8.96 -14.55
N SER A 205 -8.88 -8.97 -15.19
CA SER A 205 -9.30 -10.04 -16.10
C SER A 205 -8.53 -10.01 -17.42
N GLY A 206 -7.89 -8.88 -17.75
CA GLY A 206 -7.17 -8.69 -19.01
C GLY A 206 -8.07 -8.30 -20.18
N ASP A 207 -9.33 -7.99 -19.93
CA ASP A 207 -10.31 -7.63 -20.97
C ASP A 207 -10.04 -6.24 -21.56
N LYS A 208 -9.47 -5.34 -20.74
CA LYS A 208 -9.20 -3.96 -21.11
C LYS A 208 -7.89 -3.44 -20.52
N TYR A 209 -7.26 -2.52 -21.24
CA TYR A 209 -6.21 -1.69 -20.66
C TYR A 209 -6.82 -0.72 -19.66
N THR A 210 -6.45 -0.85 -18.38
CA THR A 210 -6.95 0.02 -17.31
C THR A 210 -5.82 0.84 -16.70
N LEU A 211 -5.89 2.16 -16.92
CA LEU A 211 -5.08 3.18 -16.26
C LEU A 211 -6.02 4.10 -15.47
N LEU A 212 -5.76 4.23 -14.17
CA LEU A 212 -6.47 5.16 -13.29
C LEU A 212 -5.54 6.34 -12.95
N ASP A 213 -6.06 7.56 -13.02
CA ASP A 213 -5.44 8.76 -12.46
C ASP A 213 -6.14 9.10 -11.14
N VAL A 214 -5.41 9.02 -10.04
CA VAL A 214 -5.95 9.18 -8.68
C VAL A 214 -5.41 10.46 -8.09
N THR A 215 -6.32 11.35 -7.69
CA THR A 215 -5.99 12.60 -7.01
C THR A 215 -6.75 12.67 -5.69
N ALA A 216 -6.02 12.89 -4.60
CA ALA A 216 -6.62 13.20 -3.30
C ALA A 216 -6.33 14.65 -2.90
N PHE A 217 -7.35 15.34 -2.42
CA PHE A 217 -7.25 16.64 -1.76
C PHE A 217 -7.49 16.46 -0.28
N VAL A 218 -6.57 16.97 0.53
CA VAL A 218 -6.57 16.81 1.99
C VAL A 218 -6.49 18.20 2.61
N ARG A 219 -7.59 18.66 3.22
CA ARG A 219 -7.63 19.94 3.92
C ARG A 219 -7.06 19.76 5.32
N ILE A 220 -5.90 20.36 5.58
CA ILE A 220 -5.16 20.19 6.84
C ILE A 220 -5.01 21.53 7.57
N GLY A 221 -4.85 22.62 6.81
CA GLY A 221 -4.65 23.96 7.35
C GLY A 221 -3.32 24.57 6.90
N LYS A 222 -3.28 25.90 6.95
CA LYS A 222 -2.12 26.70 6.49
C LYS A 222 -0.87 26.38 7.29
N GLY A 223 0.27 26.22 6.59
CA GLY A 223 1.58 26.00 7.24
C GLY A 223 1.80 24.60 7.83
N GLN A 224 0.80 23.69 7.76
CA GLN A 224 0.89 22.38 8.41
C GLN A 224 1.90 21.45 7.76
N GLU A 225 2.50 20.56 8.56
CA GLU A 225 3.43 19.53 8.08
C GLU A 225 2.68 18.45 7.31
N VAL A 226 3.28 18.02 6.19
CA VAL A 226 2.82 16.88 5.39
C VAL A 226 3.85 15.76 5.47
N TYR A 227 3.42 14.54 5.15
CA TYR A 227 4.18 13.32 5.42
C TYR A 227 4.48 12.51 4.16
N PRO A 228 5.54 12.89 3.41
CA PRO A 228 6.14 12.07 2.37
C PRO A 228 6.66 10.73 2.92
N SER A 229 7.10 9.84 2.04
CA SER A 229 7.85 8.66 2.48
C SER A 229 9.19 9.05 3.11
N GLN A 230 9.69 8.23 4.03
CA GLN A 230 11.02 8.38 4.61
C GLN A 230 12.01 7.48 3.88
N GLU A 231 13.21 7.99 3.63
CA GLU A 231 14.34 7.24 3.08
C GLU A 231 15.16 6.56 4.18
N LEU A 232 15.65 5.35 3.87
CA LEU A 232 16.56 4.61 4.75
C LEU A 232 17.97 4.68 4.19
N ILE A 233 18.81 5.52 4.80
CA ILE A 233 20.23 5.65 4.43
C ILE A 233 21.05 4.68 5.29
N LEU A 234 21.51 3.57 4.69
CA LEU A 234 22.27 2.50 5.36
C LEU A 234 23.77 2.87 5.53
N ASP A 235 24.39 3.47 4.52
CA ASP A 235 25.81 3.84 4.54
C ASP A 235 26.02 5.28 5.04
N ARG A 236 25.73 5.50 6.33
CA ARG A 236 26.18 6.72 7.01
C ARG A 236 27.66 6.57 7.36
N GLY A 237 28.54 6.87 6.40
CA GLY A 237 29.98 6.99 6.64
C GLY A 237 30.23 7.91 7.85
N SER A 238 30.70 7.33 8.95
CA SER A 238 31.01 7.97 10.23
C SER A 238 29.87 8.79 10.86
N SER A 239 29.25 8.25 11.91
CA SER A 239 28.23 8.87 12.76
C SER A 239 28.75 10.10 13.53
N GLY A 240 28.93 11.22 12.84
CA GLY A 240 29.39 12.50 13.41
C GLY A 240 28.24 13.39 13.93
N LYS A 241 28.56 14.27 14.90
CA LYS A 241 27.64 15.31 15.40
C LYS A 241 27.16 16.21 14.24
N GLY A 242 25.85 16.46 14.16
CA GLY A 242 25.25 17.36 13.16
C GLY A 242 24.80 16.72 11.84
N GLN A 243 24.90 15.39 11.69
CA GLN A 243 24.40 14.69 10.50
C GLN A 243 22.87 14.69 10.41
N LYS A 244 22.36 14.55 9.17
CA LYS A 244 20.93 14.44 8.88
C LYS A 244 20.38 13.13 9.45
N SER A 245 19.47 13.22 10.42
CA SER A 245 18.89 12.05 11.10
C SER A 245 17.66 11.50 10.37
N LYS A 246 16.95 12.34 9.60
CA LYS A 246 15.76 11.99 8.82
C LYS A 246 15.87 12.56 7.41
N THR A 247 15.75 11.69 6.41
CA THR A 247 15.68 12.04 4.99
C THR A 247 14.31 11.69 4.44
N LEU A 248 13.68 12.58 3.69
CA LEU A 248 12.38 12.35 3.06
C LEU A 248 12.55 12.03 1.57
N TYR A 249 11.66 11.19 1.05
CA TYR A 249 11.61 10.82 -0.36
C TYR A 249 11.12 11.99 -1.20
N SER A 250 11.80 12.22 -2.32
CA SER A 250 11.44 13.24 -3.31
C SER A 250 11.87 12.82 -4.71
N ILE A 251 11.18 13.35 -5.72
CA ILE A 251 11.49 13.16 -7.15
C ILE A 251 11.68 14.55 -7.73
N ALA A 252 12.86 14.82 -8.30
CA ALA A 252 13.20 16.16 -8.82
C ALA A 252 12.84 17.29 -7.82
N ASP A 253 13.27 17.11 -6.56
CA ASP A 253 13.02 18.00 -5.41
C ASP A 253 11.56 18.13 -4.95
N GLN A 254 10.61 17.49 -5.62
CA GLN A 254 9.21 17.42 -5.20
C GLN A 254 9.01 16.28 -4.19
N ALA A 255 8.45 16.62 -3.03
CA ALA A 255 8.09 15.66 -1.99
C ALA A 255 7.12 14.60 -2.53
N ALA A 256 7.38 13.33 -2.20
CA ALA A 256 6.64 12.21 -2.78
C ALA A 256 6.42 11.05 -1.80
N MET A 257 5.47 10.18 -2.15
CA MET A 257 5.31 8.87 -1.51
C MET A 257 5.69 7.76 -2.47
N HIS A 258 6.58 6.90 -1.99
CA HIS A 258 6.95 5.62 -2.61
C HIS A 258 5.74 4.84 -3.16
N SER A 259 5.80 4.46 -4.42
CA SER A 259 4.84 3.59 -5.11
C SER A 259 4.50 2.31 -4.33
N GLN A 260 5.48 1.61 -3.76
CA GLN A 260 5.25 0.40 -2.97
C GLN A 260 4.45 0.66 -1.68
N LYS A 261 4.51 1.88 -1.13
CA LYS A 261 3.72 2.30 0.05
C LYS A 261 2.27 2.60 -0.35
N ILE A 262 2.04 3.13 -1.55
CA ILE A 262 0.71 3.26 -2.16
C ILE A 262 0.13 1.88 -2.44
N GLY A 263 0.90 0.99 -3.06
CA GLY A 263 0.50 -0.39 -3.36
C GLY A 263 0.15 -1.18 -2.10
N ASN A 264 0.93 -1.05 -1.02
CA ASN A 264 0.63 -1.66 0.28
C ASN A 264 -0.74 -1.21 0.83
N ALA A 265 -1.06 0.09 0.74
CA ALA A 265 -2.36 0.60 1.17
C ALA A 265 -3.50 0.04 0.31
N ILE A 266 -3.37 0.04 -1.01
CA ILE A 266 -4.42 -0.49 -1.90
C ILE A 266 -4.70 -1.97 -1.61
N ARG A 267 -3.67 -2.79 -1.39
CA ARG A 267 -3.81 -4.22 -1.08
C ARG A 267 -4.08 -4.54 0.40
N THR A 268 -4.44 -3.55 1.21
CA THR A 268 -4.90 -3.76 2.60
C THR A 268 -6.34 -4.27 2.61
N ILE A 269 -6.50 -5.54 2.18
CA ILE A 269 -7.79 -6.16 1.89
C ILE A 269 -8.05 -7.47 2.63
N ASP A 270 -7.04 -8.03 3.30
CA ASP A 270 -7.17 -9.32 3.98
C ASP A 270 -7.82 -9.11 5.35
N ASP A 271 -9.11 -9.39 5.45
CA ASP A 271 -9.84 -9.54 6.72
C ASP A 271 -10.36 -10.98 6.89
N TRP A 272 -9.86 -11.92 6.08
CA TRP A 272 -10.30 -13.31 6.06
C TRP A 272 -9.49 -14.21 7.01
N TYR A 273 -8.48 -13.66 7.69
CA TYR A 273 -7.66 -14.38 8.64
C TYR A 273 -8.38 -14.52 9.98
N GLN A 274 -8.15 -15.63 10.69
CA GLN A 274 -8.76 -15.89 12.00
C GLN A 274 -7.70 -15.78 13.09
N ASP A 275 -7.81 -14.77 13.93
CA ASP A 275 -6.91 -14.52 15.06
C ASP A 275 -7.67 -13.77 16.17
N GLU A 276 -7.39 -14.09 17.43
CA GLU A 276 -8.02 -13.44 18.60
C GLU A 276 -7.67 -11.96 18.70
N ASP A 277 -6.47 -11.57 18.23
CA ASP A 277 -6.03 -10.18 18.17
C ASP A 277 -6.29 -9.56 16.78
N ALA A 278 -7.38 -9.93 16.11
CA ALA A 278 -7.73 -9.35 14.81
C ALA A 278 -7.87 -7.81 14.91
N ILE A 279 -7.23 -7.10 13.97
CA ILE A 279 -7.12 -5.62 13.99
C ILE A 279 -7.88 -4.95 12.84
N GLY A 280 -8.71 -5.72 12.12
CA GLY A 280 -9.31 -5.32 10.86
C GLY A 280 -8.44 -5.70 9.65
N PRO A 281 -8.70 -5.12 8.46
CA PRO A 281 -8.01 -5.52 7.24
C PRO A 281 -6.50 -5.24 7.29
N ILE A 282 -5.71 -6.24 6.91
CA ILE A 282 -4.25 -6.14 6.77
C ILE A 282 -3.83 -6.20 5.29
N ALA A 283 -2.63 -5.70 5.01
CA ALA A 283 -2.02 -5.83 3.70
C ALA A 283 -1.78 -7.30 3.37
N VAL A 284 -2.21 -7.74 2.20
CA VAL A 284 -2.04 -9.12 1.74
C VAL A 284 -0.55 -9.43 1.64
N GLU A 285 -0.07 -10.32 2.49
CA GLU A 285 1.30 -10.84 2.52
C GLU A 285 1.25 -12.36 2.62
N PRO A 286 2.23 -13.12 2.10
CA PRO A 286 2.19 -14.59 2.09
C PRO A 286 1.94 -15.23 3.46
N TYR A 287 2.42 -14.59 4.54
CA TYR A 287 2.23 -15.03 5.93
C TYR A 287 1.32 -14.10 6.76
N GLY A 288 0.63 -13.16 6.11
CA GLY A 288 -0.21 -12.15 6.79
C GLY A 288 0.59 -11.31 7.81
N SER A 289 1.79 -10.86 7.43
CA SER A 289 2.70 -10.15 8.33
C SER A 289 2.38 -8.66 8.47
N VAL A 290 2.38 -8.18 9.71
CA VAL A 290 2.24 -6.76 10.06
C VAL A 290 3.50 -6.33 10.81
N THR A 291 4.41 -5.68 10.08
CA THR A 291 5.76 -5.35 10.58
C THR A 291 5.76 -4.41 11.78
N SER A 292 4.82 -3.47 11.85
CA SER A 292 4.67 -2.56 12.99
C SER A 292 4.27 -3.27 14.28
N MET A 293 3.68 -4.46 14.19
CA MET A 293 3.30 -5.30 15.33
C MET A 293 4.27 -6.45 15.57
N GLY A 294 5.20 -6.71 14.64
CA GLY A 294 6.06 -7.89 14.70
C GLY A 294 5.29 -9.21 14.69
N LYS A 295 4.08 -9.24 14.10
CA LYS A 295 3.17 -10.41 14.12
C LYS A 295 2.88 -10.92 12.71
N ALA A 296 2.71 -12.24 12.57
CA ALA A 296 2.21 -12.92 11.38
C ALA A 296 0.87 -13.58 11.71
N PHE A 297 -0.20 -13.15 11.06
CA PHE A 297 -1.58 -13.59 11.33
C PHE A 297 -1.96 -14.89 10.61
N ARG A 298 -1.23 -15.26 9.55
CA ARG A 298 -1.43 -16.52 8.81
C ARG A 298 -0.22 -17.41 9.00
N GLN A 299 -0.07 -17.97 10.20
CA GLN A 299 1.10 -18.78 10.52
C GLN A 299 1.06 -20.14 9.80
N PRO A 300 2.20 -20.67 9.30
CA PRO A 300 2.24 -21.98 8.64
C PRO A 300 1.70 -23.13 9.49
N LYS A 301 1.83 -23.06 10.82
CA LYS A 301 1.25 -24.04 11.75
C LYS A 301 -0.27 -24.18 11.60
N GLN A 302 -0.97 -23.11 11.23
CA GLN A 302 -2.41 -23.10 11.00
C GLN A 302 -2.79 -23.61 9.61
N LYS A 303 -1.82 -23.78 8.70
CA LYS A 303 -2.03 -24.16 7.28
C LYS A 303 -2.93 -23.17 6.53
N LYS A 304 -2.84 -21.89 6.91
CA LYS A 304 -3.60 -20.76 6.34
C LYS A 304 -2.72 -19.73 5.63
N ASP A 305 -1.40 -19.99 5.57
CA ASP A 305 -0.47 -19.20 4.79
C ASP A 305 -0.60 -19.49 3.30
N PHE A 306 -0.08 -18.58 2.47
CA PHE A 306 -0.17 -18.67 1.02
C PHE A 306 0.42 -19.95 0.45
N TYR A 307 1.60 -20.38 0.92
CA TYR A 307 2.29 -21.54 0.37
C TYR A 307 1.52 -22.83 0.64
N THR A 308 1.09 -23.04 1.89
CA THR A 308 0.32 -24.24 2.24
C THR A 308 -1.00 -24.32 1.47
N LEU A 309 -1.69 -23.19 1.30
CA LEU A 309 -2.95 -23.12 0.55
C LEU A 309 -2.73 -23.37 -0.95
N LEU A 310 -1.77 -22.68 -1.55
CA LEU A 310 -1.46 -22.81 -2.98
C LEU A 310 -0.99 -24.22 -3.33
N ASP A 311 -0.04 -24.76 -2.57
CA ASP A 311 0.53 -26.08 -2.85
C ASP A 311 -0.51 -27.18 -2.71
N SER A 312 -1.35 -27.12 -1.68
CA SER A 312 -2.47 -28.08 -1.53
C SER A 312 -3.43 -28.03 -2.72
N TRP A 313 -3.70 -26.83 -3.24
CA TRP A 313 -4.60 -26.65 -4.37
C TRP A 313 -3.98 -27.15 -5.68
N VAL A 314 -2.72 -26.82 -5.94
CA VAL A 314 -2.04 -27.18 -7.19
C VAL A 314 -1.63 -28.65 -7.21
N THR A 315 -1.01 -29.15 -6.13
CA THR A 315 -0.39 -30.50 -6.13
C THR A 315 -1.36 -31.62 -5.75
N ARG A 316 -2.39 -31.32 -4.94
CA ARG A 316 -3.32 -32.33 -4.39
C ARG A 316 -4.76 -32.13 -4.80
N ASP A 317 -5.01 -31.16 -5.67
CA ASP A 317 -6.37 -30.76 -6.09
C ASP A 317 -7.30 -30.42 -4.90
N LYS A 318 -6.71 -29.91 -3.81
CA LYS A 318 -7.45 -29.53 -2.61
C LYS A 318 -7.61 -28.02 -2.55
N ALA A 319 -8.69 -27.52 -3.15
CA ALA A 319 -9.06 -26.10 -3.06
C ALA A 319 -9.26 -25.67 -1.58
N PRO A 320 -8.94 -24.41 -1.23
CA PRO A 320 -9.30 -23.88 0.08
C PRO A 320 -10.81 -24.01 0.34
N GLU A 321 -11.16 -24.35 1.57
CA GLU A 321 -12.55 -24.61 1.98
C GLU A 321 -13.38 -23.32 2.07
N SER A 322 -12.77 -22.20 2.51
CA SER A 322 -13.43 -20.90 2.58
C SER A 322 -13.15 -20.06 1.34
N ASP A 323 -14.15 -19.29 0.90
CA ASP A 323 -13.96 -18.33 -0.19
C ASP A 323 -12.95 -17.25 0.20
N GLY A 324 -12.90 -16.85 1.47
CA GLY A 324 -11.88 -15.92 1.98
C GLY A 324 -10.44 -16.40 1.76
N ASP A 325 -10.15 -17.68 1.96
CA ASP A 325 -8.81 -18.22 1.68
C ASP A 325 -8.53 -18.30 0.17
N ARG A 326 -9.56 -18.53 -0.66
CA ARG A 326 -9.44 -18.47 -2.14
C ARG A 326 -9.12 -17.04 -2.59
N HIS A 327 -9.86 -16.06 -2.10
CA HIS A 327 -9.61 -14.64 -2.35
C HIS A 327 -8.21 -14.21 -1.89
N PHE A 328 -7.77 -14.67 -0.71
CA PHE A 328 -6.42 -14.41 -0.21
C PHE A 328 -5.31 -14.95 -1.12
N VAL A 329 -5.45 -16.19 -1.60
CA VAL A 329 -4.49 -16.78 -2.57
C VAL A 329 -4.45 -15.93 -3.85
N MET A 330 -5.61 -15.59 -4.42
CA MET A 330 -5.70 -14.78 -5.63
C MET A 330 -5.14 -13.37 -5.44
N ALA A 331 -5.43 -12.74 -4.30
CA ALA A 331 -4.87 -11.44 -3.94
C ALA A 331 -3.34 -11.47 -3.80
N THR A 332 -2.78 -12.59 -3.33
CA THR A 332 -1.33 -12.78 -3.23
C THR A 332 -0.69 -12.94 -4.62
N LEU A 333 -1.37 -13.60 -5.56
CA LEU A 333 -0.94 -13.66 -6.96
C LEU A 333 -1.01 -12.28 -7.65
N VAL A 334 -2.07 -11.50 -7.38
CA VAL A 334 -2.22 -10.11 -7.87
C VAL A 334 -1.11 -9.19 -7.31
N ARG A 335 -0.75 -9.34 -6.03
CA ARG A 335 0.41 -8.66 -5.43
C ARG A 335 1.71 -9.01 -6.15
N GLY A 336 1.86 -10.28 -6.54
CA GLY A 336 3.09 -10.82 -7.11
C GLY A 336 4.19 -11.00 -6.07
N GLY A 337 5.32 -11.57 -6.52
CA GLY A 337 6.44 -11.94 -5.67
C GLY A 337 7.26 -13.08 -6.24
N VAL A 338 8.36 -13.40 -5.56
CA VAL A 338 9.16 -14.60 -5.81
C VAL A 338 8.78 -15.62 -4.75
N PHE A 339 8.23 -16.76 -5.17
CA PHE A 339 7.63 -17.80 -4.33
C PHE A 339 8.31 -19.16 -4.45
N GLY A 340 9.35 -19.27 -5.29
CA GLY A 340 10.14 -20.49 -5.39
C GLY A 340 10.84 -20.85 -4.08
N GLU A 341 11.18 -22.11 -3.94
CA GLU A 341 12.01 -22.62 -2.84
C GLU A 341 13.35 -21.86 -2.87
N SER A 342 13.57 -20.98 -1.90
CA SER A 342 14.84 -20.27 -1.80
C SER A 342 15.91 -21.28 -1.41
N GLY A 343 16.79 -21.63 -2.33
CA GLY A 343 18.02 -22.42 -2.07
C GLY A 343 19.03 -21.65 -1.23
N LYS A 344 18.62 -21.19 -0.05
CA LYS A 344 19.49 -20.65 0.98
C LYS A 344 19.54 -21.67 2.12
N GLU A 345 20.49 -22.60 1.98
CA GLU A 345 21.21 -23.09 3.16
C GLU A 345 22.00 -21.94 3.80
#